data_AF-A0AA38FCF7-F1
#
_entry.id   AF-A0AA38FCF7-F1
#
_cell.length_a   1.000
_cell.length_b   1.000
_cell.length_c   1.000
_cell.angle_alpha   90.00
_cell.angle_beta   90.00
_cell.angle_gamma   90.00
#
_symmetry.space_group_name_H-M   'P 1'
#
loop_
_entity.id
_entity.type
_entity.pdbx_description
1 polymer ?
#
loop_
_entity_poly.entity_id
_entity_poly.type
_entity_poly.pdbx_seq_one_letter_code
_entity_poly.pdbx_strand_id
1 'polypeptide(L)'
;FSHRVESGRTVEITIAQFWSSGNGSHATKLVDLEVEFHGISANKEEILLSGSDAPTKIDVKALSTETLAPVAVLTKVRVPYRPVKSVLLPLPTTLDRFPSGTQIYGLTLTYKFTVAEACDV
;
A
#
# COMPACT_ATOMS: atom_id res chain seq x y z
N PHE A 1 -12.53 11.67 -13.05
CA PHE A 1 -11.42 10.91 -12.44
C PHE A 1 -11.95 10.28 -11.16
N SER A 2 -11.37 9.18 -10.70
CA SER A 2 -11.81 8.49 -9.48
C SER A 2 -10.61 8.11 -8.65
N HIS A 3 -10.69 8.32 -7.34
CA HIS A 3 -9.60 8.06 -6.41
C HIS A 3 -10.11 7.26 -5.22
N ARG A 4 -9.27 6.38 -4.67
CA ARG A 4 -9.56 5.65 -3.44
C ARG A 4 -9.65 6.65 -2.28
N VAL A 5 -10.72 6.54 -1.50
CA VAL A 5 -10.93 7.31 -0.26
C VAL A 5 -11.00 6.37 0.93
N GLU A 6 -10.80 6.90 2.13
CA GLU A 6 -10.89 6.17 3.40
C GLU A 6 -12.06 6.74 4.24
N SER A 7 -12.92 5.86 4.74
CA SER A 7 -14.03 6.25 5.59
C SER A 7 -13.53 6.89 6.90
N GLY A 8 -14.21 7.94 7.38
CA GLY A 8 -13.86 8.60 8.64
C GLY A 8 -12.61 9.47 8.60
N ARG A 9 -12.08 9.76 7.40
CA ARG A 9 -10.94 10.66 7.18
C ARG A 9 -11.36 11.87 6.36
N THR A 10 -10.72 13.01 6.60
CA THR A 10 -10.89 14.22 5.78
C THR A 10 -10.19 14.02 4.44
N VAL A 11 -10.85 14.42 3.34
CA VAL A 11 -10.29 14.45 1.99
C VAL A 11 -9.95 15.89 1.62
N GLU A 12 -8.73 16.11 1.13
CA GLU A 12 -8.32 17.40 0.55
C GLU A 12 -8.36 17.30 -0.99
N ILE A 13 -9.03 18.25 -1.64
CA ILE A 13 -9.13 18.35 -3.10
C ILE A 13 -8.58 19.71 -3.51
N THR A 14 -7.45 19.70 -4.21
CA THR A 14 -6.77 20.90 -4.68
C THR A 14 -6.79 20.97 -6.20
N ILE A 15 -7.35 22.04 -6.74
CA ILE A 15 -7.49 22.27 -8.18
C ILE A 15 -6.63 23.47 -8.56
N ALA A 16 -5.81 23.30 -9.59
CA ALA A 16 -4.96 24.35 -10.12
C ALA A 16 -4.96 24.34 -11.65
N GLN A 17 -4.78 25.51 -12.25
CA GLN A 17 -4.64 25.64 -13.70
C GLN A 17 -3.25 25.16 -14.13
N PHE A 18 -3.19 24.19 -15.04
CA PHE A 18 -1.92 23.77 -15.64
C PHE A 18 -1.38 24.86 -16.57
N TRP A 19 -0.06 25.06 -16.59
CA TRP A 19 0.58 26.25 -17.19
C TRP A 19 0.26 26.47 -18.69
N SER A 20 0.01 25.41 -19.45
CA SER A 20 -0.33 25.50 -20.88
C SER A 20 -1.83 25.58 -21.17
N SER A 21 -2.68 25.41 -20.15
CA SER A 21 -4.13 25.47 -20.30
C SER A 21 -4.58 26.93 -20.48
N GLY A 22 -4.88 27.33 -21.73
CA GLY A 22 -5.39 28.66 -22.06
C GLY A 22 -4.40 29.63 -22.72
N ASN A 23 -3.47 29.14 -23.55
CA ASN A 23 -2.55 29.95 -24.37
C ASN A 23 -1.68 30.94 -23.56
N GLY A 24 -1.38 30.65 -22.28
CA GLY A 24 -0.67 31.57 -21.39
C GLY A 24 -1.50 32.77 -20.93
N SER A 25 -2.82 32.77 -21.15
CA SER A 25 -3.71 33.80 -20.63
C SER A 25 -3.93 33.63 -19.13
N HIS A 26 -3.70 34.69 -18.36
CA HIS A 26 -4.10 34.81 -16.95
C HIS A 26 -5.60 35.03 -16.78
N ALA A 27 -6.41 34.69 -17.79
CA ALA A 27 -7.85 34.91 -17.75
C ALA A 27 -8.49 33.94 -16.75
N THR A 28 -9.35 34.48 -15.88
CA THR A 28 -10.14 33.71 -14.92
C THR A 28 -10.86 32.56 -15.62
N LYS A 29 -10.64 31.33 -15.13
CA LYS A 29 -11.35 30.14 -15.58
C LYS A 29 -12.41 29.78 -14.55
N LEU A 30 -13.60 29.49 -15.02
CA LEU A 30 -14.67 28.93 -14.21
C LEU A 30 -14.55 27.41 -14.25
N VAL A 31 -14.64 26.79 -13.08
CA VAL A 31 -14.66 25.32 -12.93
C VAL A 31 -15.97 24.97 -12.24
N ASP A 32 -16.73 24.08 -12.86
CA ASP A 32 -17.87 23.41 -12.25
C ASP A 32 -17.39 22.04 -11.76
N LEU A 33 -17.60 21.74 -10.48
CA LEU A 33 -17.09 20.53 -9.83
C LEU A 33 -18.20 19.89 -9.00
N GLU A 34 -18.48 18.64 -9.34
CA GLU A 34 -19.33 17.74 -8.56
C GLU A 34 -18.48 16.60 -7.98
N VAL A 35 -18.77 16.24 -6.74
CA VAL A 35 -18.07 15.16 -6.02
C VAL A 35 -19.10 14.19 -5.47
N GLU A 36 -19.03 12.95 -5.94
CA GLU A 36 -19.86 11.85 -5.48
C GLU A 36 -19.01 10.80 -4.76
N PHE A 37 -19.54 10.25 -3.67
CA PHE A 37 -18.91 9.14 -2.96
C PHE A 37 -19.60 7.83 -3.32
N HIS A 38 -18.81 6.89 -3.85
CA HIS A 38 -19.23 5.53 -4.13
C HIS A 38 -18.45 4.56 -3.24
N GLY A 39 -19.08 3.47 -2.82
CA GLY A 39 -18.38 2.50 -2.01
C GLY A 39 -19.25 1.34 -1.54
N ILE A 40 -18.66 0.15 -1.60
CA ILE A 40 -19.14 -1.05 -0.94
C ILE A 40 -18.09 -1.43 0.11
N SER A 41 -18.47 -1.43 1.38
CA SER A 41 -17.61 -1.89 2.47
C SER A 41 -17.92 -3.35 2.81
N ALA A 42 -16.89 -4.13 3.13
CA ALA A 42 -17.03 -5.48 3.63
C ALA A 42 -16.86 -5.50 5.16
N ASN A 43 -17.46 -6.48 5.83
CA ASN A 43 -17.30 -6.72 7.26
C ASN A 43 -15.90 -7.25 7.64
N LYS A 44 -15.07 -7.58 6.65
CA LYS A 44 -13.71 -8.11 6.81
C LYS A 44 -12.75 -7.26 5.99
N GLU A 45 -11.68 -6.77 6.64
CA GLU A 45 -10.60 -6.03 5.97
C GLU A 45 -9.66 -6.97 5.20
N GLU A 46 -9.43 -8.17 5.73
CA GLU A 46 -8.62 -9.21 5.10
C GLU A 46 -9.45 -10.48 4.87
N ILE A 47 -9.29 -11.08 3.69
CA ILE A 47 -9.94 -12.34 3.33
C ILE A 47 -8.85 -13.42 3.31
N LEU A 48 -8.84 -14.26 4.34
CA LEU A 48 -8.03 -15.48 4.37
C LEU A 48 -8.86 -16.65 3.84
N LEU A 49 -8.34 -17.32 2.81
CA LEU A 49 -8.90 -18.55 2.27
C LEU A 49 -7.92 -19.69 2.59
N SER A 50 -8.27 -20.50 3.58
CA SER A 50 -7.54 -21.73 3.88
C SER A 50 -8.19 -22.90 3.16
N GLY A 51 -7.39 -23.76 2.51
CA GLY A 51 -7.90 -24.92 1.76
C GLY A 51 -8.58 -25.98 2.63
N SER A 52 -8.38 -25.94 3.95
CA SER A 52 -9.02 -26.84 4.92
C SER A 52 -10.35 -26.32 5.46
N ASP A 53 -10.67 -25.05 5.22
CA ASP A 53 -11.75 -24.38 5.94
C ASP A 53 -13.05 -24.39 5.14
N ALA A 54 -14.16 -24.27 5.86
CA ALA A 54 -15.47 -24.10 5.26
C ALA A 54 -15.55 -22.78 4.46
N PRO A 55 -16.49 -22.65 3.51
CA PRO A 55 -16.66 -21.41 2.74
C PRO A 55 -16.77 -20.16 3.62
N THR A 56 -15.93 -19.18 3.34
CA THR A 56 -15.89 -17.91 4.09
C THR A 56 -16.99 -16.98 3.62
N LYS A 57 -18.01 -16.74 4.46
CA LYS A 57 -19.01 -15.68 4.21
C LYS A 57 -18.39 -14.29 4.36
N ILE A 58 -18.74 -13.39 3.44
CA ILE A 58 -18.37 -11.97 3.46
C ILE A 58 -19.67 -11.16 3.37
N ASP A 59 -19.93 -10.33 4.37
CA ASP A 59 -21.09 -9.45 4.37
C ASP A 59 -20.64 -8.08 3.88
N VAL A 60 -21.42 -7.48 2.97
CA VAL A 60 -21.10 -6.18 2.38
C VAL A 60 -22.24 -5.19 2.57
N LYS A 61 -21.89 -3.91 2.63
CA LYS A 61 -22.83 -2.80 2.74
C LYS A 61 -22.44 -1.71 1.74
N ALA A 62 -23.41 -1.21 0.99
CA ALA A 62 -23.22 -0.09 0.09
C ALA A 62 -23.69 1.22 0.73
N LEU A 63 -23.08 2.34 0.33
CA LEU A 63 -23.51 3.69 0.73
C LEU A 63 -24.83 4.09 0.04
N SER A 64 -24.99 3.68 -1.23
CA SER A 64 -26.14 3.92 -2.10
C SER A 64 -26.41 2.67 -2.96
N THR A 65 -27.33 2.75 -3.92
CA THR A 65 -27.57 1.65 -4.87
C THR A 65 -26.34 1.44 -5.76
N GLU A 66 -25.66 0.31 -5.57
CA GLU A 66 -24.43 -0.04 -6.28
C GLU A 66 -24.50 -1.46 -6.85
N THR A 67 -23.78 -1.72 -7.94
CA THR A 67 -23.68 -3.08 -8.52
C THR A 67 -22.52 -3.85 -7.89
N LEU A 68 -22.81 -4.99 -7.26
CA LEU A 68 -21.81 -5.85 -6.65
C LEU A 68 -21.24 -6.87 -7.65
N ALA A 69 -19.97 -6.71 -8.02
CA ALA A 69 -19.24 -7.63 -8.90
C ALA A 69 -17.81 -7.90 -8.37
N PRO A 70 -17.64 -8.71 -7.30
CA PRO A 70 -16.34 -8.95 -6.69
C PRO A 70 -15.45 -9.79 -7.62
N VAL A 71 -14.16 -9.43 -7.70
CA VAL A 71 -13.13 -10.17 -8.42
C VAL A 71 -11.95 -10.39 -7.50
N ALA A 72 -11.49 -11.63 -7.41
CA ALA A 72 -10.27 -12.00 -6.68
C ALA A 72 -9.35 -12.78 -7.61
N VAL A 73 -8.11 -12.31 -7.75
CA VAL A 73 -7.08 -12.94 -8.58
C VAL A 73 -5.81 -13.12 -7.76
N LEU A 74 -5.32 -14.35 -7.69
CA LEU A 74 -4.04 -14.65 -7.06
C LEU A 74 -2.93 -14.47 -8.09
N THR A 75 -2.23 -13.34 -8.04
CA THR A 75 -1.21 -12.95 -9.04
C THR A 75 0.22 -13.20 -8.58
N LYS A 76 0.44 -13.35 -7.27
CA LYS A 76 1.78 -13.52 -6.68
C LYS A 76 1.78 -14.62 -5.64
N VAL A 77 2.90 -15.33 -5.54
CA VAL A 77 3.17 -16.28 -4.47
C VAL A 77 4.23 -15.70 -3.55
N ARG A 78 3.92 -15.62 -2.25
CA ARG A 78 4.88 -15.16 -1.23
C ARG A 78 5.40 -16.36 -0.46
N VAL A 79 6.71 -16.58 -0.51
CA VAL A 79 7.39 -17.64 0.24
C VAL A 79 8.18 -17.02 1.40
N PRO A 80 7.89 -17.36 2.66
CA PRO A 80 8.66 -16.86 3.79
C PRO A 80 10.04 -17.55 3.86
N TYR A 81 11.11 -16.76 3.97
CA TYR A 81 12.47 -17.26 4.17
C TYR A 81 12.94 -17.00 5.60
N ARG A 82 13.59 -17.99 6.19
CA ARG A 82 14.32 -17.83 7.45
C ARG A 82 15.78 -17.51 7.15
N PRO A 83 16.44 -16.67 7.96
CA PRO A 83 17.86 -16.38 7.77
C PRO A 83 18.68 -17.65 8.02
N VAL A 84 19.62 -17.93 7.11
CA VAL A 84 20.59 -19.03 7.25
C VAL A 84 21.73 -18.68 8.21
N LYS A 85 21.92 -17.38 8.47
CA LYS A 85 22.92 -16.87 9.41
C LYS A 85 22.42 -15.56 10.01
N SER A 86 22.67 -15.39 11.30
CA SER A 86 22.37 -14.19 12.07
C SER A 86 23.60 -13.82 12.86
N VAL A 87 24.14 -12.63 12.67
CA VAL A 87 25.36 -12.16 13.32
C VAL A 87 25.13 -10.77 13.88
N LEU A 88 25.33 -10.62 15.19
CA LEU A 88 25.30 -9.34 15.89
C LEU A 88 26.74 -8.92 16.19
N LEU A 89 27.20 -7.81 15.63
CA LEU A 89 28.55 -7.29 15.84
C LEU A 89 28.53 -5.78 16.04
N PRO A 90 29.50 -5.22 16.80
CA PRO A 90 29.70 -3.77 16.82
C PRO A 90 30.09 -3.28 15.43
N LEU A 91 29.51 -2.16 14.99
CA LEU A 91 29.85 -1.59 13.70
C LEU A 91 31.27 -0.97 13.73
N PRO A 92 32.10 -1.18 12.69
CA PRO A 92 33.52 -0.87 12.75
C PRO A 92 33.81 0.58 12.30
N THR A 93 33.56 1.59 13.13
CA THR A 93 34.24 2.91 13.08
C THR A 93 33.92 3.76 14.33
N THR A 94 34.66 4.87 14.51
CA THR A 94 34.31 5.93 15.47
C THR A 94 33.04 6.72 15.08
N LEU A 95 32.51 6.52 13.86
CA LEU A 95 31.27 7.15 13.39
C LEU A 95 30.02 6.40 13.87
N ASP A 96 30.17 5.10 14.19
CA ASP A 96 29.10 4.26 14.73
C ASP A 96 29.05 4.29 16.26
N ARG A 97 29.27 5.48 16.82
CA ARG A 97 29.15 5.77 18.25
C ARG A 97 28.33 7.01 18.43
N PHE A 98 27.40 6.97 19.38
CA PHE A 98 26.75 8.18 19.82
C PHE A 98 27.76 9.14 20.46
N PRO A 99 27.51 10.47 20.45
CA PRO A 99 28.36 11.44 21.14
C PRO A 99 28.60 11.13 22.62
N SER A 100 27.70 10.38 23.27
CA SER A 100 27.83 9.87 24.64
C SER A 100 28.82 8.70 24.80
N GLY A 101 29.42 8.21 23.70
CA GLY A 101 30.31 7.05 23.69
C GLY A 101 29.60 5.69 23.54
N THR A 102 28.26 5.66 23.48
CA THR A 102 27.49 4.42 23.30
C THR A 102 27.76 3.79 21.94
N GLN A 103 28.21 2.53 21.91
CA GLN A 103 28.51 1.78 20.70
C GLN A 103 27.23 1.34 19.96
N ILE A 104 27.20 1.54 18.65
CA ILE A 104 26.13 1.01 17.80
C ILE A 104 26.51 -0.42 17.33
N TYR A 105 25.53 -1.33 17.40
CA TYR A 105 25.64 -2.72 16.95
C TYR A 105 24.78 -2.95 15.71
N GLY A 106 25.26 -3.78 14.80
CA GLY A 106 24.53 -4.22 13.61
C GLY A 106 24.14 -5.70 13.70
N LEU A 107 22.87 -6.00 13.43
CA LEU A 107 22.37 -7.36 13.25
C LEU A 107 22.32 -7.67 11.74
N THR A 108 23.24 -8.49 11.26
CA THR A 108 23.28 -8.96 9.86
C THR A 108 22.56 -10.29 9.74
N LEU A 109 21.48 -10.31 8.95
CA LEU A 109 20.72 -11.51 8.60
C LEU A 109 21.04 -11.92 7.16
N THR A 110 21.61 -13.11 6.98
CA THR A 110 21.88 -13.67 5.65
C THR A 110 20.74 -14.60 5.26
N TYR A 111 20.18 -14.41 4.08
CA TYR A 111 19.13 -15.26 3.50
C TYR A 111 19.66 -15.95 2.25
N LYS A 112 19.19 -17.18 2.02
CA LYS A 112 19.45 -17.91 0.78
C LYS A 112 18.12 -18.26 0.15
N PHE A 113 17.88 -17.75 -1.05
CA PHE A 113 16.69 -18.05 -1.83
C PHE A 113 17.08 -18.40 -3.27
N THR A 114 16.18 -19.09 -3.98
CA THR A 114 16.39 -19.52 -5.35
C THR A 114 15.13 -19.23 -6.15
N VAL A 115 15.33 -18.67 -7.34
CA VAL A 115 14.27 -18.39 -8.30
C VAL A 115 14.41 -19.44 -9.40
N ALA A 116 13.51 -20.42 -9.40
CA ALA A 116 13.61 -21.58 -10.29
C ALA A 116 13.31 -21.21 -11.76
N GLU A 117 12.40 -20.27 -11.96
CA GLU A 117 11.98 -19.76 -13.28
C GLU A 117 12.00 -18.24 -13.26
N ALA A 118 12.33 -17.61 -14.39
CA ALA A 118 12.38 -16.16 -14.48
C ALA A 118 11.02 -15.54 -14.15
N CYS A 119 10.98 -14.70 -13.11
CA CYS A 119 9.80 -14.00 -12.67
C CYS A 119 10.17 -12.67 -12.01
N ASP A 120 9.19 -11.80 -11.84
CA ASP A 120 9.33 -10.62 -11.01
C ASP A 120 9.38 -11.06 -9.53
N VAL A 121 10.47 -10.70 -8.83
CA VAL A 121 10.72 -11.03 -7.41
C VAL A 121 10.33 -9.87 -6.51
#